data_AF-A0A2M9K686-F1
#
_entry.id   AF-A0A2M9K686-F1
#
_cell.length_a   1.000
_cell.length_b   1.000
_cell.length_c   1.000
_cell.angle_alpha   90.00
_cell.angle_beta   90.00
_cell.angle_gamma   90.00
#
_symmetry.space_group_name_H-M   'P 1'
#
loop_
_entity.id
_entity.type
_entity.pdbx_description
1 polymer ?
#
loop_
_entity_poly.entity_id
_entity_poly.type
_entity_poly.pdbx_seq_one_letter_code
_entity_poly.pdbx_strand_id
1 'polypeptide(L)'
;MAEGRISTRLSGDVTAWLEDRTDRMMTGSKDIQARLELGVWRNALMAELRRIRLTVDQANCLADVMNGTIMDAALAGSAGIVFYSAGDAFHLVHESPFPGESTYGAKWGIDEEALLNYLRGLGPTADHSLHDAISRWWELDADPTVEGWARVGLTVAPSLHHDDGGE
;
A
#
# COMPACT_ATOMS: atom_id res chain seq x y z
N MET A 1 5.66 -28.15 -9.23
CA MET A 1 5.59 -26.68 -9.34
C MET A 1 6.35 -26.30 -10.59
N ALA A 2 5.74 -25.59 -11.54
CA ALA A 2 6.43 -25.21 -12.77
C ALA A 2 7.56 -24.21 -12.45
N GLU A 3 8.76 -24.50 -12.93
CA GLU A 3 9.91 -23.62 -12.78
C GLU A 3 9.83 -22.53 -13.85
N GLY A 4 9.54 -21.30 -13.43
CA GLY A 4 9.39 -20.15 -14.33
C GLY A 4 10.71 -19.42 -14.52
N ARG A 5 11.09 -19.17 -15.78
CA ARG A 5 12.22 -18.28 -16.11
C ARG A 5 11.69 -16.88 -16.40
N ILE A 6 12.13 -15.90 -15.61
CA ILE A 6 11.90 -14.47 -15.86
C ILE A 6 13.11 -13.93 -16.63
N SER A 7 12.87 -13.15 -17.69
CA SER A 7 13.91 -12.47 -18.46
C SER A 7 13.45 -11.05 -18.74
N THR A 8 14.30 -10.05 -18.47
CA THR A 8 14.00 -8.65 -18.73
C THR A 8 15.25 -7.92 -19.26
N ARG A 9 15.04 -6.81 -19.97
CA ARG A 9 16.13 -5.91 -20.37
C ARG A 9 16.30 -4.86 -19.29
N LEU A 10 17.53 -4.67 -18.84
CA LEU A 10 17.88 -3.65 -17.86
C LEU A 10 18.54 -2.47 -18.54
N SER A 11 18.33 -1.28 -18.00
CA SER A 11 19.09 -0.10 -18.36
C SER A 11 20.55 -0.24 -17.89
N GLY A 12 21.44 0.56 -18.50
CA GLY A 12 22.88 0.48 -18.22
C GLY A 12 23.23 0.86 -16.78
N ASP A 13 22.51 1.81 -16.19
CA ASP A 13 22.64 2.24 -14.79
C ASP A 13 22.24 1.15 -13.80
N VAL A 14 21.10 0.47 -14.02
CA VAL A 14 20.65 -0.65 -13.17
C VAL A 14 21.60 -1.83 -13.28
N THR A 15 22.12 -2.08 -14.49
CA THR A 15 23.12 -3.12 -14.71
C THR A 15 24.39 -2.79 -13.94
N ALA A 16 24.94 -1.58 -14.09
CA ALA A 16 26.12 -1.09 -13.37
C ALA A 16 25.97 -1.19 -11.84
N TRP A 17 24.80 -0.79 -11.32
CA TRP A 17 24.46 -0.91 -9.91
C TRP A 17 24.43 -2.37 -9.43
N LEU A 18 23.87 -3.29 -10.23
CA LEU A 18 23.89 -4.72 -9.91
C LEU A 18 25.31 -5.29 -9.91
N GLU A 19 26.20 -4.87 -10.82
CA GLU A 19 27.59 -5.34 -10.83
C GLU A 19 28.30 -4.94 -9.54
N ASP A 20 28.22 -3.65 -9.17
CA ASP A 20 28.80 -3.14 -7.91
C ASP A 20 28.27 -3.92 -6.70
N ARG A 21 26.97 -4.20 -6.66
CA ARG A 21 26.38 -4.99 -5.57
C ARG A 21 26.82 -6.43 -5.58
N THR A 22 26.92 -7.07 -6.75
CA THR A 22 27.46 -8.44 -6.86
C THR A 22 28.87 -8.52 -6.30
N ASP A 23 29.71 -7.53 -6.59
CA ASP A 23 31.09 -7.48 -6.09
C ASP A 23 31.12 -7.30 -4.58
N ARG A 24 30.36 -6.34 -4.03
CA ARG A 24 30.30 -6.08 -2.58
C ARG A 24 29.68 -7.24 -1.78
N MET A 25 28.69 -7.91 -2.35
CA MET A 25 27.98 -9.03 -1.70
C MET A 25 28.63 -10.38 -2.01
N MET A 26 29.66 -10.42 -2.87
CA MET A 26 30.41 -11.61 -3.27
C MET A 26 29.52 -12.75 -3.81
N THR A 27 28.45 -12.41 -4.54
CA THR A 27 27.48 -13.41 -5.02
C THR A 27 27.93 -14.12 -6.30
N GLY A 28 28.96 -13.61 -6.97
CA GLY A 28 29.59 -14.24 -8.15
C GLY A 28 28.74 -14.21 -9.44
N SER A 29 27.50 -13.71 -9.38
CA SER A 29 26.62 -13.56 -10.54
C SER A 29 25.59 -12.45 -10.31
N LYS A 30 25.42 -11.60 -11.33
CA LYS A 30 24.41 -10.53 -11.35
C LYS A 30 22.99 -11.09 -11.34
N ASP A 31 22.77 -12.26 -11.94
CA ASP A 31 21.47 -12.93 -11.95
C ASP A 31 21.09 -13.43 -10.55
N ILE A 32 22.08 -13.99 -9.84
CA ILE A 32 21.90 -14.40 -8.43
C ILE A 32 21.62 -13.17 -7.57
N GLN A 33 22.39 -12.09 -7.76
CA GLN A 33 22.19 -10.85 -7.03
C GLN A 33 20.80 -10.26 -7.29
N ALA A 34 20.37 -10.15 -8.54
CA ALA A 34 19.06 -9.62 -8.92
C ALA A 34 17.92 -10.43 -8.26
N ARG A 35 18.02 -11.76 -8.25
CA ARG A 35 17.06 -12.63 -7.56
C ARG A 35 17.03 -12.35 -6.05
N LEU A 36 18.19 -12.12 -5.43
CA LEU A 36 18.27 -11.79 -4.01
C LEU A 36 17.67 -10.41 -3.71
N GLU A 37 17.94 -9.40 -4.52
CA GLU A 37 17.35 -8.06 -4.37
C GLU A 37 15.82 -8.09 -4.50
N LEU A 38 15.28 -8.87 -5.44
CA LEU A 38 13.83 -9.10 -5.53
C LEU A 38 13.28 -9.78 -4.25
N GLY A 39 14.03 -10.73 -3.69
CA GLY A 39 13.68 -11.36 -2.41
C GLY A 39 13.71 -10.37 -1.24
N VAL A 40 14.71 -9.49 -1.19
CA VAL A 40 14.82 -8.41 -0.20
C VAL A 40 13.63 -7.47 -0.31
N TRP A 41 13.29 -7.03 -1.52
CA TRP A 41 12.14 -6.14 -1.75
C TRP A 41 10.82 -6.78 -1.30
N ARG A 42 10.56 -8.03 -1.71
CA ARG A 42 9.38 -8.79 -1.26
C ARG A 42 9.29 -8.87 0.26
N ASN A 43 10.40 -9.18 0.93
CA ASN A 43 10.43 -9.29 2.38
C ASN A 43 10.25 -7.93 3.06
N ALA A 44 10.81 -6.85 2.49
CA ALA A 44 10.65 -5.50 3.00
C ALA A 44 9.18 -5.07 2.94
N LEU A 45 8.49 -5.28 1.81
CA LEU A 45 7.05 -5.01 1.68
C LEU A 45 6.23 -5.74 2.74
N MET A 46 6.47 -7.04 2.92
CA MET A 46 5.77 -7.82 3.95
C MET A 46 6.07 -7.35 5.37
N ALA A 47 7.30 -6.93 5.65
CA ALA A 47 7.71 -6.45 6.96
C ALA A 47 7.09 -5.09 7.29
N GLU A 48 7.03 -4.18 6.32
CA GLU A 48 6.38 -2.88 6.49
C GLU A 48 4.87 -3.02 6.67
N LEU A 49 4.21 -3.87 5.89
CA LEU A 49 2.76 -4.08 6.01
C LEU A 49 2.36 -4.51 7.43
N ARG A 50 3.20 -5.31 8.11
CA ARG A 50 3.00 -5.73 9.51
C ARG A 50 3.20 -4.60 10.53
N ARG A 51 3.82 -3.49 10.16
CA ARG A 51 4.06 -2.32 11.03
C ARG A 51 3.00 -1.24 10.85
N ILE A 52 2.24 -1.27 9.76
CA ILE A 52 1.13 -0.37 9.53
C ILE A 52 0.05 -0.62 10.58
N ARG A 53 -0.48 0.46 11.16
CA ARG A 53 -1.49 0.46 12.22
C ARG A 53 -2.61 1.37 11.78
N LEU A 54 -3.71 0.75 11.36
CA LEU A 54 -4.94 1.42 10.96
C LEU A 54 -6.09 0.77 11.72
N THR A 55 -7.17 1.53 11.96
CA THR A 55 -8.46 0.91 12.27
C THR A 55 -9.10 0.36 11.00
N VAL A 56 -10.11 -0.49 11.15
CA VAL A 56 -10.88 -1.01 10.01
C VAL A 56 -11.52 0.13 9.20
N ASP A 57 -12.05 1.16 9.85
CA ASP A 57 -12.64 2.32 9.16
C ASP A 57 -11.60 3.14 8.40
N GLN A 58 -10.41 3.33 8.96
CA GLN A 58 -9.32 4.01 8.26
C GLN A 58 -8.88 3.21 7.03
N ALA A 59 -8.75 1.88 7.14
CA ALA A 59 -8.39 1.04 6.01
C ALA A 59 -9.47 1.04 4.92
N ASN A 60 -10.75 0.96 5.31
CA ASN A 60 -11.87 1.05 4.39
C ASN A 60 -11.97 2.43 3.72
N CYS A 61 -11.71 3.51 4.45
CA CYS A 61 -11.62 4.86 3.89
C CYS A 61 -10.54 4.95 2.82
N LEU A 62 -9.35 4.41 3.08
CA LEU A 62 -8.27 4.41 2.08
C LEU A 62 -8.61 3.52 0.89
N ALA A 63 -9.27 2.38 1.09
CA ALA A 63 -9.74 1.55 -0.01
C ALA A 63 -10.73 2.28 -0.91
N ASP A 64 -11.64 3.05 -0.32
CA ASP A 64 -12.67 3.85 -0.99
C ASP A 64 -12.05 5.02 -1.76
N VAL A 65 -11.10 5.74 -1.18
CA VAL A 65 -10.28 6.76 -1.89
C VAL A 65 -9.57 6.14 -3.10
N MET A 66 -9.04 4.93 -2.93
CA MET A 66 -8.27 4.22 -3.94
C MET A 66 -9.16 3.40 -4.89
N ASN A 67 -10.48 3.53 -4.80
CA ASN A 67 -11.38 2.79 -5.66
C ASN A 67 -11.16 3.15 -7.13
N GLY A 68 -11.00 2.14 -7.99
CA GLY A 68 -10.67 2.33 -9.40
C GLY A 68 -9.18 2.61 -9.69
N THR A 69 -8.34 2.75 -8.66
CA THR A 69 -6.87 2.78 -8.83
C THR A 69 -6.31 1.36 -8.73
N ILE A 70 -5.99 0.77 -9.88
CA ILE A 70 -5.28 -0.52 -9.93
C ILE A 70 -3.78 -0.24 -9.84
N MET A 71 -3.06 -1.02 -9.05
CA MET A 71 -1.60 -1.02 -9.10
C MET A 71 -1.13 -1.42 -10.50
N ASP A 72 -0.61 -0.47 -11.25
CA ASP A 72 -0.06 -0.70 -12.59
C ASP A 72 1.48 -0.61 -12.61
N ALA A 73 2.07 -0.88 -13.77
CA ALA A 73 3.53 -0.86 -13.91
C ALA A 73 4.13 0.56 -13.85
N ALA A 74 3.33 1.62 -14.09
CA ALA A 74 3.79 3.00 -13.98
C ALA A 74 3.96 3.40 -12.50
N LEU A 75 3.20 2.76 -11.63
CA LEU A 75 3.25 2.90 -10.18
C LEU A 75 4.60 2.48 -9.56
N ALA A 76 5.30 1.53 -10.18
CA ALA A 76 6.62 1.06 -9.70
C ALA A 76 7.70 2.16 -9.68
N GLY A 77 7.43 3.33 -10.26
CA GLY A 77 8.31 4.49 -10.26
C GLY A 77 7.91 5.63 -9.30
N SER A 78 6.77 5.56 -8.59
CA SER A 78 6.27 6.64 -7.73
C SER A 78 6.25 6.27 -6.25
N ALA A 79 6.63 7.19 -5.37
CA ALA A 79 6.57 7.02 -3.92
C ALA A 79 5.48 7.93 -3.31
N GLY A 80 4.76 7.45 -2.30
CA GLY A 80 3.80 8.26 -1.53
C GLY A 80 2.38 8.27 -2.11
N ILE A 81 1.99 7.22 -2.83
CA ILE A 81 0.76 7.19 -3.63
C ILE A 81 -0.46 7.20 -2.73
N VAL A 82 -0.48 6.38 -1.67
CA VAL A 82 -1.64 6.34 -0.77
C VAL A 82 -1.77 7.67 -0.03
N PHE A 83 -0.65 8.24 0.42
CA PHE A 83 -0.64 9.56 1.03
C PHE A 83 -1.16 10.66 0.09
N TYR A 84 -0.64 10.74 -1.14
CA TYR A 84 -1.04 11.77 -2.09
C TYR A 84 -2.49 11.61 -2.53
N SER A 85 -2.94 10.38 -2.82
CA SER A 85 -4.33 10.12 -3.21
C SER A 85 -5.31 10.46 -2.09
N ALA A 86 -5.00 10.09 -0.84
CA ALA A 86 -5.83 10.48 0.30
C ALA A 86 -5.85 11.99 0.49
N GLY A 87 -4.70 12.65 0.39
CA GLY A 87 -4.60 14.11 0.52
C GLY A 87 -5.43 14.85 -0.53
N ASP A 88 -5.33 14.42 -1.79
CA ASP A 88 -6.08 15.00 -2.90
C ASP A 88 -7.58 14.73 -2.77
N ALA A 89 -7.98 13.48 -2.51
CA ALA A 89 -9.40 13.12 -2.35
C ALA A 89 -10.07 13.86 -1.19
N PHE A 90 -9.40 13.97 -0.04
CA PHE A 90 -9.94 14.72 1.10
C PHE A 90 -10.08 16.19 0.72
N HIS A 91 -9.05 16.80 0.13
CA HIS A 91 -9.10 18.21 -0.29
C HIS A 91 -10.23 18.48 -1.29
N LEU A 92 -10.37 17.63 -2.32
CA LEU A 92 -11.38 17.77 -3.36
C LEU A 92 -12.81 17.72 -2.80
N VAL A 93 -13.09 16.84 -1.84
CA VAL A 93 -14.43 16.76 -1.22
C VAL A 93 -14.71 17.99 -0.36
N HIS A 94 -13.72 18.52 0.38
CA HIS A 94 -13.89 19.74 1.17
C HIS A 94 -14.11 20.99 0.31
N GLU A 95 -13.46 21.07 -0.86
CA GLU A 95 -13.58 22.18 -1.80
C GLU A 95 -14.67 21.95 -2.88
N SER A 96 -15.43 20.86 -2.77
CA SER A 96 -16.38 20.46 -3.79
C SER A 96 -17.47 21.52 -3.98
N PRO A 97 -17.73 21.99 -5.21
CA PRO A 97 -18.82 22.91 -5.50
C PRO A 97 -20.19 22.19 -5.49
N PHE A 98 -20.21 20.86 -5.34
CA PHE A 98 -21.43 20.06 -5.38
C PHE A 98 -22.06 19.96 -3.98
N PRO A 99 -23.27 20.50 -3.78
CA PRO A 99 -23.92 20.47 -2.46
C PRO A 99 -24.33 19.03 -2.09
N GLY A 100 -24.03 18.63 -0.85
CA GLY A 100 -24.46 17.35 -0.27
C GLY A 100 -23.42 16.22 -0.32
N GLU A 101 -22.20 16.49 -0.78
CA GLU A 101 -21.10 15.53 -0.71
C GLU A 101 -20.61 15.40 0.74
N SER A 102 -20.61 14.17 1.27
CA SER A 102 -20.10 13.88 2.61
C SER A 102 -18.59 13.75 2.56
N THR A 103 -17.88 14.34 3.52
CA THR A 103 -16.44 14.09 3.72
C THR A 103 -16.19 12.61 4.01
N TYR A 104 -14.98 12.13 3.71
CA TYR A 104 -14.59 10.76 3.99
C TYR A 104 -14.55 10.49 5.50
N GLY A 105 -14.13 11.48 6.28
CA GLY A 105 -14.15 11.48 7.74
C GLY A 105 -15.56 11.30 8.30
N ALA A 106 -16.54 11.99 7.73
CA ALA A 106 -17.94 11.81 8.11
C ALA A 106 -18.50 10.45 7.66
N LYS A 107 -18.15 9.99 6.45
CA LYS A 107 -18.60 8.69 5.90
C LYS A 107 -18.09 7.51 6.73
N TRP A 108 -16.83 7.54 7.13
CA TRP A 108 -16.14 6.44 7.79
C TRP A 108 -15.96 6.64 9.30
N GLY A 109 -16.37 7.78 9.86
CA GLY A 109 -16.20 8.06 11.29
C GLY A 109 -14.74 8.21 11.72
N ILE A 110 -13.90 8.83 10.87
CA ILE A 110 -12.46 8.97 11.10
C ILE A 110 -12.03 10.45 11.15
N ASP A 111 -10.89 10.68 11.82
CA ASP A 111 -10.16 11.95 11.73
C ASP A 111 -9.23 11.92 10.49
N GLU A 112 -9.63 12.64 9.45
CA GLU A 112 -8.88 12.75 8.19
C GLU A 112 -7.49 13.38 8.38
N GLU A 113 -7.36 14.40 9.24
CA GLU A 113 -6.09 15.09 9.45
C GLU A 113 -5.10 14.18 10.20
N ALA A 114 -5.57 13.47 11.22
CA ALA A 114 -4.77 12.49 11.94
C ALA A 114 -4.33 11.34 11.00
N LEU A 115 -5.23 10.87 10.13
CA LEU A 115 -4.89 9.84 9.14
C LEU A 115 -3.86 10.35 8.13
N LEU A 116 -4.00 11.56 7.59
CA LEU A 116 -3.03 12.15 6.67
C LEU A 116 -1.65 12.35 7.33
N ASN A 117 -1.64 12.81 8.58
CA ASN A 117 -0.39 12.96 9.34
C ASN A 117 0.29 11.61 9.59
N TYR A 118 -0.48 10.55 9.85
CA TYR A 118 0.05 9.19 9.95
C TYR A 118 0.64 8.71 8.62
N LEU A 119 -0.09 8.86 7.51
CA LEU A 119 0.35 8.47 6.17
C LEU A 119 1.61 9.21 5.72
N ARG A 120 1.72 10.51 6.04
CA ARG A 120 2.93 11.31 5.77
C ARG A 120 4.17 10.76 6.48
N GLY A 121 3.98 10.10 7.63
CA GLY A 121 5.05 9.46 8.40
C GLY A 121 5.51 8.12 7.82
N LEU A 122 4.78 7.54 6.85
CA LEU A 122 5.16 6.28 6.22
C LEU A 122 6.33 6.49 5.26
N GLY A 123 7.32 5.59 5.36
CA GLY A 123 8.38 5.53 4.37
C GLY A 123 7.86 5.03 3.01
N PRO A 124 8.58 5.27 1.90
CA PRO A 124 8.17 4.85 0.55
C PRO A 124 7.83 3.36 0.41
N THR A 125 8.52 2.49 1.15
CA THR A 125 8.27 1.04 1.16
C THR A 125 6.97 0.69 1.90
N ALA A 126 6.66 1.39 2.98
CA ALA A 126 5.43 1.18 3.73
C ALA A 126 4.21 1.65 2.93
N ASP A 127 4.31 2.83 2.31
CA ASP A 127 3.27 3.35 1.40
C ASP A 127 3.02 2.38 0.21
N HIS A 128 4.08 1.86 -0.43
CA HIS A 128 3.94 0.82 -1.45
C HIS A 128 3.27 -0.44 -0.92
N SER A 129 3.67 -0.91 0.26
CA SER A 129 3.09 -2.12 0.84
C SER A 129 1.60 -1.95 1.15
N LEU A 130 1.18 -0.75 1.54
CA LEU A 130 -0.21 -0.39 1.78
C LEU A 130 -1.00 -0.36 0.47
N HIS A 131 -0.46 0.28 -0.56
CA HIS A 131 -1.06 0.33 -1.89
C HIS A 131 -1.31 -1.08 -2.46
N ASP A 132 -0.29 -1.93 -2.38
CA ASP A 132 -0.38 -3.33 -2.82
C ASP A 132 -1.43 -4.12 -2.02
N ALA A 133 -1.51 -3.93 -0.71
CA ALA A 133 -2.53 -4.57 0.12
C ALA A 133 -3.96 -4.12 -0.26
N ILE A 134 -4.18 -2.82 -0.48
CA ILE A 134 -5.47 -2.28 -0.93
C ILE A 134 -5.84 -2.82 -2.30
N SER A 135 -4.89 -2.86 -3.24
CA SER A 135 -5.11 -3.39 -4.59
C SER A 135 -5.52 -4.86 -4.56
N ARG A 136 -4.84 -5.67 -3.74
CA ARG A 136 -5.20 -7.09 -3.54
C ARG A 136 -6.55 -7.26 -2.84
N TRP A 137 -6.95 -6.32 -1.98
CA TRP A 137 -8.25 -6.39 -1.29
C TRP A 137 -9.39 -6.18 -2.29
N TRP A 138 -9.24 -5.21 -3.19
CA TRP A 138 -10.15 -5.00 -4.32
C TRP A 138 -10.18 -6.18 -5.29
N GLU A 139 -9.02 -6.75 -5.63
CA GLU A 139 -8.94 -7.92 -6.53
C GLU A 139 -9.65 -9.16 -5.96
N LEU A 140 -9.56 -9.34 -4.63
CA LEU A 140 -10.19 -10.46 -3.94
C LEU A 140 -11.68 -10.26 -3.63
N ASP A 141 -12.23 -9.07 -3.92
CA ASP A 141 -13.58 -8.65 -3.50
C ASP A 141 -13.81 -8.99 -2.01
N ALA A 142 -12.84 -8.62 -1.16
CA ALA A 142 -12.85 -8.99 0.24
C ALA A 142 -13.80 -8.11 1.06
N ASP A 143 -14.34 -8.65 2.15
CA ASP A 143 -15.23 -7.89 3.03
C ASP A 143 -14.50 -6.72 3.72
N PRO A 144 -15.19 -5.60 4.02
CA PRO A 144 -14.63 -4.44 4.70
C PRO A 144 -14.50 -4.65 6.22
N THR A 145 -13.94 -5.79 6.63
CA THR A 145 -13.81 -6.25 8.02
C THR A 145 -12.35 -6.51 8.39
N VAL A 146 -12.09 -6.73 9.69
CA VAL A 146 -10.75 -7.11 10.18
C VAL A 146 -10.24 -8.37 9.46
N GLU A 147 -11.09 -9.37 9.32
CA GLU A 147 -10.77 -10.63 8.64
C GLU A 147 -10.54 -10.43 7.14
N GLY A 148 -11.31 -9.55 6.49
CA GLY A 148 -11.12 -9.20 5.09
C GLY A 148 -9.75 -8.58 4.83
N TRP A 149 -9.32 -7.63 5.68
CA TRP A 149 -7.99 -7.03 5.60
C TRP A 149 -6.86 -8.01 5.94
N ALA A 150 -7.10 -8.94 6.88
CA ALA A 150 -6.14 -9.98 7.21
C ALA A 150 -5.82 -10.90 6.01
N ARG A 151 -6.76 -11.13 5.09
CA ARG A 151 -6.55 -11.93 3.87
C ARG A 151 -5.49 -11.35 2.94
N VAL A 152 -5.28 -10.04 2.96
CA VAL A 152 -4.22 -9.36 2.17
C VAL A 152 -2.97 -9.06 2.99
N GLY A 153 -2.93 -9.50 4.25
CA GLY A 153 -1.81 -9.36 5.16
C GLY A 153 -1.75 -8.03 5.91
N LEU A 154 -2.76 -7.16 5.75
CA LEU A 154 -2.88 -5.93 6.52
C LEU A 154 -3.53 -6.24 7.87
N THR A 155 -2.86 -5.90 8.96
CA THR A 155 -3.42 -6.04 10.30
C THR A 155 -4.08 -4.72 10.70
N VAL A 156 -5.40 -4.72 10.85
CA VAL A 156 -6.19 -3.57 11.27
C VAL A 156 -6.78 -3.80 12.67
N ALA A 157 -6.99 -2.73 13.42
CA ALA A 157 -7.71 -2.77 14.69
C ALA A 157 -9.22 -2.60 14.46
N PRO A 158 -10.09 -3.20 15.31
CA PRO A 158 -11.50 -2.86 15.33
C PRO A 158 -11.69 -1.36 15.58
N SER A 159 -12.72 -0.78 14.97
CA SER A 159 -13.11 0.59 15.25
C SER A 159 -13.84 0.70 16.58
N LEU A 160 -13.65 1.82 17.29
CA LEU A 160 -14.24 2.06 18.61
C LEU A 160 -15.75 2.33 18.58
N HIS A 161 -16.37 2.37 17.40
CA HIS A 161 -17.77 2.78 17.21
C HIS A 161 -18.76 1.61 17.02
N HIS A 162 -18.37 0.39 17.37
CA HIS A 162 -19.21 -0.81 17.19
C HIS A 162 -19.54 -1.50 18.53
N ASP A 163 -20.15 -0.76 19.45
CA ASP A 163 -20.77 -1.35 20.67
C ASP A 163 -22.03 -0.57 21.10
N ASP A 164 -22.82 -0.08 20.15
CA ASP A 164 -24.20 0.39 20.41
C ASP A 164 -25.19 -0.45 19.58
N GLY A 165 -25.49 -1.63 20.11
CA GLY A 165 -26.60 -2.49 19.69
C GLY A 165 -26.49 -3.82 20.42
N GLY A 166 -27.28 -4.13 21.43
CA GLY A 166 -28.60 -3.66 21.80
C GLY A 166 -29.26 -4.83 22.52
N GLU A 167 -30.06 -4.50 23.51
CA GLU A 167 -30.76 -5.36 24.49
C GLU A 167 -31.50 -6.58 23.91
#